data_AF-A0A6A3L2H6-F1
#
_entry.id   AF-A0A6A3L2H6-F1
#
_cell.length_a   1.000
_cell.length_b   1.000
_cell.length_c   1.000
_cell.angle_alpha   90.00
_cell.angle_beta   90.00
_cell.angle_gamma   90.00
#
_symmetry.space_group_name_H-M   'P 1'
#
loop_
_entity.id
_entity.type
_entity.pdbx_description
1 polymer ?
#
loop_
_entity_poly.entity_id
_entity_poly.type
_entity_poly.pdbx_seq_one_letter_code
_entity_poly.pdbx_strand_id
1 'polypeptide(L)' 'MRSRHYLTADCLDAPCESAWMSLYLSGSDKNFLNVTGLTRASFHQLLSRFAGFYAT' A
#
# COMPACT_ATOMS: atom_id res chain seq x y z
N MET A 1 -21.18 -18.79 2.27
CA MET A 1 -20.65 -17.74 3.17
C MET A 1 -19.59 -16.94 2.41
N ARG A 2 -19.69 -15.61 2.35
CA ARG A 2 -18.68 -14.75 1.70
C ARG A 2 -17.70 -14.31 2.78
N SER A 3 -16.48 -14.87 2.79
CA SER A 3 -15.45 -14.46 3.74
C SER A 3 -15.07 -13.00 3.46
N ARG A 4 -15.06 -12.16 4.51
CA ARG A 4 -14.60 -10.78 4.44
C ARG A 4 -13.31 -10.69 5.23
N HIS A 5 -12.21 -10.46 4.54
CA HIS A 5 -10.92 -10.19 5.18
C HIS A 5 -10.81 -8.69 5.37
N TYR A 6 -10.86 -8.25 6.63
CA TYR A 6 -10.69 -6.84 6.98
C TYR A 6 -9.20 -6.59 7.25
N LEU A 7 -8.64 -5.60 6.58
CA LEU A 7 -7.36 -5.02 6.98
C LEU A 7 -7.62 -4.10 8.17
N THR A 8 -7.11 -4.46 9.34
CA THR A 8 -7.07 -3.58 10.51
C THR A 8 -5.80 -2.74 10.46
N ALA A 9 -5.82 -1.57 11.13
CA ALA A 9 -4.65 -0.68 11.16
C ALA A 9 -3.41 -1.39 11.75
N ASP A 10 -3.60 -2.28 12.72
CA ASP A 10 -2.52 -3.08 13.34
C ASP A 10 -1.84 -4.06 12.38
N CYS A 11 -2.46 -4.37 11.24
CA CYS A 11 -1.86 -5.21 10.20
C CYS A 11 -1.08 -4.41 9.15
N LEU A 12 -0.99 -3.09 9.28
CA LEU A 12 -0.23 -2.24 8.38
C LEU A 12 1.21 -2.13 8.89
N ASP A 13 2.15 -2.63 8.10
CA ASP A 13 3.58 -2.38 8.34
C ASP A 13 3.85 -0.87 8.29
N ALA A 14 4.87 -0.43 9.03
CA ALA A 14 5.36 0.95 8.91
C ALA A 14 5.64 1.26 7.43
N PRO A 15 5.21 2.43 6.91
CA PRO A 15 5.30 2.71 5.48
C PRO A 15 6.72 2.50 4.96
N CYS A 16 7.71 3.00 5.71
CA CYS A 16 9.14 2.91 5.39
C CYS A 16 9.65 1.47 5.23
N GLU A 17 9.06 0.51 5.95
CA GLU A 17 9.52 -0.87 6.02
C GLU A 17 8.73 -1.80 5.09
N SER A 18 7.58 -1.34 4.58
CA SER A 18 6.74 -2.15 3.70
C SER A 18 7.41 -2.44 2.34
N ALA A 19 7.30 -3.69 1.88
CA ALA A 19 7.79 -4.11 0.56
C ALA A 19 7.17 -3.27 -0.57
N TRP A 20 5.92 -2.83 -0.40
CA TRP A 20 5.21 -1.97 -1.33
C TRP A 20 5.86 -0.58 -1.43
N MET A 21 6.37 -0.01 -0.34
CA MET A 21 7.07 1.27 -0.39
C MET A 21 8.47 1.15 -0.98
N SER A 22 9.18 0.04 -0.75
CA SER A 22 10.43 -0.24 -1.47
C SER A 22 10.18 -0.31 -2.98
N LEU A 23 9.12 -1.01 -3.39
CA LEU A 23 8.70 -1.09 -4.80
C LEU A 23 8.24 0.26 -5.35
N TYR A 24 7.55 1.06 -4.54
CA TYR A 24 7.21 2.43 -4.87
C TYR A 24 8.51 3.22 -5.10
N LEU A 25 9.42 3.35 -4.14
CA LEU A 25 10.59 4.21 -4.30
C LEU A 25 11.55 3.79 -5.43
N SER A 26 11.75 2.48 -5.64
CA SER A 26 12.80 1.97 -6.53
C SER A 26 12.30 1.32 -7.83
N GLY A 27 11.02 0.92 -7.89
CA GLY A 27 10.45 0.19 -9.03
C GLY A 27 9.87 1.10 -10.11
N SER A 28 9.66 0.54 -11.32
CA SER A 28 8.91 1.21 -12.39
C SER A 28 7.39 1.04 -12.23
N ASP A 29 6.60 1.89 -12.90
CA ASP A 29 5.14 1.77 -12.95
C ASP A 29 4.66 0.40 -13.43
N LYS A 30 5.37 -0.21 -14.38
CA LYS A 30 5.07 -1.58 -14.86
C LYS A 30 5.29 -2.62 -13.77
N ASN A 31 6.40 -2.53 -13.03
CA ASN A 31 6.66 -3.44 -11.91
C ASN A 31 5.60 -3.26 -10.83
N PHE A 32 5.28 -2.00 -10.51
CA PHE A 32 4.31 -1.66 -9.49
C PHE A 32 2.92 -2.21 -9.85
N LEU A 33 2.47 -2.00 -11.09
CA LEU A 33 1.20 -2.52 -11.58
C LEU A 33 1.16 -4.05 -11.60
N ASN A 34 2.23 -4.71 -12.05
CA ASN A 34 2.27 -6.18 -12.11
C ASN A 34 2.25 -6.83 -10.72
N VAL A 35 2.89 -6.23 -9.72
CA VAL A 35 3.01 -6.81 -8.37
C VAL A 35 1.81 -6.45 -7.51
N THR A 36 1.29 -5.22 -7.62
CA THR A 36 0.21 -4.72 -6.74
C THR A 36 -1.18 -4.77 -7.37
N GLY A 37 -1.26 -4.87 -8.70
CA GLY A 37 -2.49 -4.65 -9.46
C GLY A 37 -2.95 -3.19 -9.52
N LEU A 38 -2.21 -2.26 -8.91
CA LEU A 38 -2.55 -0.84 -8.83
C LEU A 38 -1.55 0.01 -9.63
N THR A 39 -2.04 1.11 -10.19
CA THR A 39 -1.13 2.16 -10.67
C THR A 39 -0.54 2.90 -9.48
N ARG A 40 0.64 3.50 -9.66
CA ARG A 40 1.26 4.32 -8.60
C ARG A 40 0.37 5.49 -8.17
N ALA A 41 -0.42 6.06 -9.08
CA ALA A 41 -1.38 7.11 -8.77
C ALA A 41 -2.50 6.61 -7.84
N SER A 42 -3.10 5.45 -8.16
CA SER A 42 -4.13 4.83 -7.32
C SER A 42 -3.58 4.43 -5.94
N PHE A 43 -2.35 3.91 -5.90
CA PHE A 43 -1.69 3.57 -4.64
C PHE A 43 -1.36 4.80 -3.81
N HIS A 44 -0.94 5.90 -4.43
CA HIS A 44 -0.72 7.16 -3.73
C HIS A 44 -2.01 7.70 -3.08
N GLN A 45 -3.15 7.60 -3.78
CA GLN A 45 -4.45 7.95 -3.20
C GLN A 45 -4.80 7.08 -1.99
N LEU A 46 -4.50 5.78 -2.06
CA LEU A 46 -4.66 4.87 -0.94
C LEU A 46 -3.79 5.29 0.25
N LEU A 47 -2.48 5.50 0.02
CA LEU A 47 -1.56 5.99 1.04
C LEU A 47 -2.03 7.28 1.70
N SER A 48 -2.49 8.27 0.92
CA SER A 48 -3.03 9.53 1.44
C SER A 48 -4.22 9.29 2.38
N ARG A 49 -5.11 8.36 2.04
CA ARG A 49 -6.26 8.00 2.88
C ARG A 49 -5.84 7.28 4.17
N PHE A 50 -4.75 6.52 4.13
CA PHE A 50 -4.20 5.83 5.29
C PHE A 50 -3.18 6.65 6.09
N ALA A 51 -2.73 7.80 5.59
CA ALA A 51 -1.69 8.61 6.22
C ALA A 51 -2.01 8.97 7.68
N GLY A 52 -3.29 9.22 8.00
CA GLY A 52 -3.73 9.51 9.36
C GLY A 52 -3.59 8.35 10.35
N PHE A 53 -3.41 7.11 9.88
CA PHE A 53 -3.14 5.95 10.74
C PHE A 53 -1.64 5.74 11.00
N TYR A 54 -0.76 6.39 10.23
CA TYR A 54 0.70 6.29 10.38
C TYR A 54 1.32 7.48 11.10
N ALA A 55 0.58 8.57 11.27
CA ALA A 55 1.00 9.71 12.07
C ALA A 55 0.74 9.42 13.55
N THR A 56 1.71 8.79 14.21
CA THR A 56 1.83 8.74 15.67
C THR A 56 2.32 10.06 16.25
#